data_AF-A0A067PAH6-F1
#
_entry.id   AF-A0A067PAH6-F1
#
_cell.length_a   1.000
_cell.length_b   1.000
_cell.length_c   1.000
_cell.angle_alpha   90.00
_cell.angle_beta   90.00
_cell.angle_gamma   90.00
#
_symmetry.space_group_name_H-M   'P 1'
#
loop_
_entity.id
_entity.type
_entity.pdbx_description
1 polymer ?
#
loop_
_entity_poly.entity_id
_entity_poly.type
_entity_poly.pdbx_seq_one_letter_code
_entity_poly.pdbx_strand_id
1 'polypeptide(L)'
;SLVAPKKYLTLPLGAVRPSGWLLDQLNVQINGLAGHEHEFYHYRQLLNAMVPNAILVNHTVINQKTEAFLNYVLDHQDSTGWLGPEVGTTKPRYLWGRYPFFFGAIQMVENNPALTDRVVNALHKFVPLANTMLKNNGEGVDDWAATRWEDFVMALQWLYDFHPNGKEDLLIDTMKRLKWTGVPWEKVFSAQHTPNPFNLPLTWHGVNMAEGLKALPATYRFTHNQSGPSI
;
A
#
# COMPACT_ATOMS: atom_id res chain seq x y z
N SER A 1 13.64 -16.73 11.49
CA SER A 1 12.66 -15.95 10.72
C SER A 1 13.36 -15.33 9.53
N LEU A 2 12.84 -15.50 8.31
CA LEU A 2 13.38 -14.90 7.09
C LEU A 2 13.06 -13.38 6.97
N VAL A 3 12.15 -12.88 7.82
CA VAL A 3 11.83 -11.46 7.96
C VAL A 3 12.23 -10.99 9.36
N ALA A 4 12.99 -9.90 9.46
CA ALA A 4 13.40 -9.29 10.72
C ALA A 4 12.16 -8.79 11.48
N PRO A 5 12.08 -9.06 12.81
CA PRO A 5 10.95 -8.63 13.62
C PRO A 5 10.92 -7.10 13.73
N LYS A 6 9.71 -6.54 13.84
CA LYS A 6 9.55 -5.11 14.15
C LYS A 6 10.01 -4.86 15.58
N LYS A 7 10.81 -3.80 15.78
CA LYS A 7 11.19 -3.34 17.13
C LYS A 7 10.01 -2.69 17.86
N TYR A 8 9.11 -2.06 17.10
CA TYR A 8 7.91 -1.39 17.59
C TYR A 8 6.72 -1.79 16.73
N LEU A 9 5.57 -2.00 17.37
CA LEU A 9 4.30 -2.23 16.68
C LEU A 9 3.55 -0.90 16.55
N THR A 10 2.79 -0.76 15.46
CA THR A 10 1.86 0.35 15.29
C THR A 10 0.68 0.20 16.25
N LEU A 11 0.13 1.32 16.72
CA LEU A 11 -1.11 1.29 17.48
C LEU A 11 -2.28 1.10 16.50
N PRO A 12 -3.26 0.24 16.81
CA PRO A 12 -4.43 0.06 15.97
C PRO A 12 -5.17 1.39 15.74
N LEU A 13 -5.72 1.57 14.54
CA LEU A 13 -6.48 2.76 14.21
C LEU A 13 -7.68 2.93 15.16
N GLY A 14 -7.75 4.11 15.80
CA GLY A 14 -8.77 4.45 16.79
C GLY A 14 -8.40 4.12 18.23
N ALA A 15 -7.27 3.46 18.49
CA ALA A 15 -6.74 3.26 19.85
C ALA A 15 -6.30 4.58 20.50
N VAL A 16 -5.88 5.55 19.69
CA VAL A 16 -5.64 6.94 20.10
C VAL A 16 -6.67 7.82 19.41
N ARG A 17 -7.35 8.68 20.18
CA ARG A 17 -8.37 9.59 19.68
C ARG A 17 -7.84 11.03 19.66
N PRO A 18 -8.09 11.79 18.58
CA PRO A 18 -7.64 13.17 18.49
C PRO A 18 -8.47 14.08 19.42
N SER A 19 -7.84 15.15 19.90
CA SER A 19 -8.50 16.21 20.68
C SER A 19 -7.86 17.57 20.38
N GLY A 20 -8.58 18.66 20.66
CA GLY A 20 -8.09 20.02 20.42
C GLY A 20 -7.76 20.27 18.95
N TRP A 21 -6.64 20.94 18.69
CA TRP A 21 -6.25 21.36 17.34
C TRP A 21 -6.24 20.22 16.30
N LEU A 22 -5.77 19.02 16.65
CA LEU A 22 -5.76 17.89 15.71
C LEU A 22 -7.16 17.46 15.32
N LEU A 23 -8.10 17.42 16.28
CA LEU A 23 -9.50 17.11 16.00
C LEU A 23 -10.12 18.18 15.08
N ASP A 24 -9.79 19.46 15.31
CA ASP A 24 -10.26 20.55 14.47
C ASP A 24 -9.74 20.42 13.03
N GLN A 25 -8.47 20.07 12.83
CA GLN A 25 -7.91 19.86 11.48
C GLN A 25 -8.55 18.67 10.76
N LEU A 26 -8.79 17.56 11.46
CA LEU A 26 -9.46 16.39 10.89
C LEU A 26 -10.90 16.74 10.47
N ASN A 27 -11.61 17.52 11.28
CA ASN A 27 -12.93 18.05 10.95
C ASN A 27 -12.89 19.01 9.75
N VAL A 28 -11.86 19.86 9.63
CA VAL A 28 -11.69 20.71 8.43
C VAL A 28 -11.45 19.85 7.19
N GLN A 29 -10.62 18.82 7.28
CA GLN A 29 -10.34 17.92 6.16
C GLN A 29 -11.59 17.14 5.72
N ILE A 30 -12.39 16.61 6.65
CA ILE A 30 -13.57 15.80 6.35
C ILE A 30 -14.74 16.64 5.81
N ASN A 31 -14.86 17.91 6.22
CA ASN A 31 -15.89 18.83 5.74
C ASN A 31 -15.42 19.69 4.55
N GLY A 32 -14.14 19.58 4.17
CA GLY A 32 -13.54 20.26 3.03
C GLY A 32 -13.49 19.38 1.78
N LEU A 33 -12.77 19.84 0.74
CA LEU A 33 -12.68 19.14 -0.55
C LEU A 33 -12.35 17.66 -0.39
N ALA A 34 -11.36 17.32 0.44
CA ALA A 34 -10.89 15.94 0.64
C ALA A 34 -11.99 14.98 1.11
N GLY A 35 -12.90 15.42 1.99
CA GLY A 35 -14.03 14.61 2.43
C GLY A 35 -15.14 14.50 1.39
N HIS A 36 -15.24 15.45 0.47
CA HIS A 36 -16.24 15.50 -0.60
C HIS A 36 -15.72 15.02 -1.96
N GLU A 37 -14.45 14.62 -2.11
CA GLU A 37 -13.91 14.16 -3.40
C GLU A 37 -14.69 12.97 -3.99
N HIS A 38 -15.30 12.16 -3.13
CA HIS A 38 -16.16 11.05 -3.52
C HIS A 38 -17.44 11.48 -4.27
N GLU A 39 -17.81 12.76 -4.21
CA GLU A 39 -18.94 13.34 -4.95
C GLU A 39 -18.54 13.71 -6.39
N PHE A 40 -17.24 13.89 -6.64
CA PHE A 40 -16.71 14.39 -7.92
C PHE A 40 -15.88 13.35 -8.67
N TYR A 41 -15.22 12.43 -7.97
CA TYR A 41 -14.29 11.46 -8.54
C TYR A 41 -14.72 10.01 -8.28
N HIS A 42 -14.43 9.14 -9.25
CA HIS A 42 -14.68 7.71 -9.13
C HIS A 42 -13.66 7.02 -8.21
N TYR A 43 -13.91 7.07 -6.89
CA TYR A 43 -13.55 6.22 -5.74
C TYR A 43 -12.15 5.57 -5.57
N ARG A 44 -11.22 5.60 -6.54
CA ARG A 44 -10.08 4.66 -6.53
C ARG A 44 -8.92 4.99 -5.59
N GLN A 45 -8.59 6.26 -5.36
CA GLN A 45 -7.34 6.62 -4.66
C GLN A 45 -7.56 7.16 -3.23
N LEU A 46 -8.81 7.34 -2.82
CA LEU A 46 -9.17 8.08 -1.61
C LEU A 46 -9.29 7.24 -0.34
N LEU A 47 -9.31 5.92 -0.47
CA LEU A 47 -9.57 5.03 0.66
C LEU A 47 -8.53 5.19 1.78
N ASN A 48 -7.24 5.29 1.42
CA ASN A 48 -6.16 5.43 2.39
C ASN A 48 -6.23 6.74 3.21
N ALA A 49 -6.78 7.82 2.65
CA ALA A 49 -6.93 9.10 3.35
C ALA A 49 -8.28 9.21 4.09
N MET A 50 -9.36 8.71 3.48
CA MET A 50 -10.71 8.83 4.04
C MET A 50 -10.94 7.91 5.24
N VAL A 51 -10.44 6.67 5.20
CA VAL A 51 -10.63 5.67 6.28
C VAL A 51 -10.14 6.18 7.63
N PRO A 52 -8.86 6.59 7.80
CA PRO A 52 -8.37 7.02 9.10
C PRO A 52 -9.09 8.27 9.57
N ASN A 53 -9.34 9.25 8.70
CA ASN A 53 -10.01 10.47 9.10
C ASN A 53 -11.45 10.19 9.58
N ALA A 54 -12.24 9.45 8.80
CA ALA A 54 -13.63 9.13 9.12
C ALA A 54 -13.77 8.29 10.40
N ILE A 55 -12.85 7.36 10.65
CA ILE A 55 -12.83 6.57 11.89
C ILE A 55 -12.49 7.47 13.10
N LEU A 56 -11.48 8.33 12.97
CA LEU A 56 -11.00 9.16 14.07
C LEU A 56 -12.03 10.23 14.48
N VAL A 57 -12.73 10.85 13.52
CA VAL A 57 -13.79 11.83 13.78
C VAL A 57 -15.20 11.21 13.92
N ASN A 58 -15.30 9.87 13.86
CA ASN A 58 -16.55 9.12 13.94
C ASN A 58 -17.62 9.56 12.91
N HIS A 59 -17.21 9.77 11.66
CA HIS A 59 -18.06 10.32 10.61
C HIS A 59 -18.85 9.22 9.87
N THR A 60 -20.11 9.00 10.29
CA THR A 60 -20.98 7.91 9.81
C THR A 60 -21.08 7.79 8.29
N VAL A 61 -21.33 8.90 7.56
CA VAL A 61 -21.55 8.86 6.10
C VAL A 61 -20.30 8.41 5.34
N ILE A 62 -19.13 8.91 5.72
CA ILE A 62 -17.87 8.54 5.07
C ILE A 62 -17.49 7.10 5.44
N ASN A 63 -17.70 6.68 6.69
CA ASN A 63 -17.51 5.28 7.09
C ASN A 63 -18.36 4.33 6.25
N GLN A 64 -19.64 4.65 6.02
CA GLN A 64 -20.51 3.86 5.15
C GLN A 64 -20.02 3.82 3.71
N LYS A 65 -19.48 4.93 3.19
CA LYS A 65 -18.95 5.00 1.81
C LYS A 65 -17.65 4.22 1.65
N THR A 66 -16.73 4.29 2.62
CA THR A 66 -15.48 3.52 2.58
C THR A 66 -15.77 2.03 2.70
N GLU A 67 -16.74 1.62 3.52
CA GLU A 67 -17.21 0.24 3.60
C GLU A 67 -17.90 -0.22 2.32
N ALA A 68 -18.77 0.60 1.72
CA ALA A 68 -19.39 0.28 0.43
C ALA A 68 -18.35 0.10 -0.68
N PHE A 69 -17.31 0.94 -0.70
CA PHE A 69 -16.21 0.80 -1.67
C PHE A 69 -15.36 -0.45 -1.41
N LEU A 70 -15.02 -0.75 -0.15
CA LEU A 70 -14.35 -1.99 0.21
C LEU A 70 -15.14 -3.20 -0.29
N ASN A 71 -16.44 -3.25 0.02
CA ASN A 71 -17.34 -4.31 -0.41
C ASN A 71 -17.35 -4.45 -1.94
N TYR A 72 -17.52 -3.33 -2.65
CA TYR A 72 -17.51 -3.32 -4.11
C TYR A 72 -16.22 -3.93 -4.68
N VAL A 73 -15.05 -3.51 -4.21
CA VAL A 73 -13.76 -4.04 -4.72
C VAL A 73 -13.62 -5.55 -4.44
N LEU A 74 -14.02 -6.00 -3.25
CA LEU A 74 -13.92 -7.41 -2.86
C LEU A 74 -14.93 -8.29 -3.63
N ASP A 75 -16.13 -7.79 -3.88
CA ASP A 75 -17.19 -8.51 -4.60
C ASP A 75 -16.90 -8.61 -6.11
N HIS A 76 -16.06 -7.73 -6.64
CA HIS A 76 -15.66 -7.71 -8.05
C HIS A 76 -14.22 -8.23 -8.26
N GLN A 77 -13.63 -8.91 -7.27
CA GLN A 77 -12.36 -9.59 -7.47
C GLN A 77 -12.55 -10.73 -8.49
N ASP A 78 -11.77 -10.71 -9.56
CA ASP A 78 -11.93 -11.70 -10.63
C ASP A 78 -11.37 -13.08 -10.27
N SER A 79 -11.59 -14.07 -11.14
CA SER A 79 -11.13 -15.44 -10.95
C SER A 79 -9.60 -15.59 -10.95
N THR A 80 -8.87 -14.63 -11.51
CA THR A 80 -7.40 -14.60 -11.46
C THR A 80 -6.87 -14.04 -10.15
N GLY A 81 -7.75 -13.47 -9.31
CA GLY A 81 -7.39 -12.76 -8.09
C GLY A 81 -7.18 -11.27 -8.27
N TRP A 82 -7.49 -10.71 -9.44
CA TRP A 82 -7.32 -9.29 -9.72
C TRP A 82 -8.29 -8.43 -8.93
N LEU A 83 -7.76 -7.40 -8.26
CA LEU A 83 -8.54 -6.42 -7.51
C LEU A 83 -8.65 -5.13 -8.32
N GLY A 84 -9.72 -4.97 -9.09
CA GLY A 84 -9.97 -3.75 -9.85
C GLY A 84 -10.77 -3.99 -11.13
N PRO A 85 -11.28 -2.92 -11.74
CA PRO A 85 -12.23 -3.00 -12.85
C PRO A 85 -11.58 -3.35 -14.20
N GLU A 86 -10.27 -3.59 -14.28
CA GLU A 86 -9.55 -3.72 -15.55
C GLU A 86 -9.78 -5.07 -16.28
N VAL A 87 -10.68 -5.91 -15.77
CA VAL A 87 -11.09 -7.17 -16.43
C VAL A 87 -11.85 -6.86 -17.72
N GLY A 88 -11.41 -7.43 -18.84
CA GLY A 88 -12.07 -7.24 -20.13
C GLY A 88 -11.86 -5.86 -20.76
N THR A 89 -10.85 -5.10 -20.31
CA THR A 89 -10.45 -3.82 -20.92
C THR A 89 -9.15 -3.97 -21.70
N THR A 90 -8.88 -3.03 -22.62
CA THR A 90 -7.59 -2.92 -23.32
C THR A 90 -6.50 -2.26 -22.46
N LYS A 91 -6.84 -1.80 -21.25
CA LYS A 91 -5.91 -1.14 -20.35
C LYS A 91 -5.00 -2.18 -19.69
N PRO A 92 -3.68 -1.96 -19.68
CA PRO A 92 -2.77 -2.83 -18.95
C PRO A 92 -3.08 -2.86 -17.45
N ARG A 93 -2.75 -4.00 -16.84
CA ARG A 93 -2.89 -4.24 -15.40
C ARG A 93 -1.73 -3.58 -14.63
N TYR A 94 -1.93 -2.41 -14.01
CA TYR A 94 -0.85 -1.67 -13.30
C TYR A 94 -0.88 -1.72 -11.76
N LEU A 95 0.06 -2.41 -11.13
CA LEU A 95 0.01 -2.78 -9.71
C LEU A 95 -0.25 -1.59 -8.75
N TRP A 96 0.34 -0.42 -9.02
CA TRP A 96 0.31 0.74 -8.12
C TRP A 96 -1.09 1.15 -7.66
N GLY A 97 -2.08 1.12 -8.56
CA GLY A 97 -3.45 1.56 -8.24
C GLY A 97 -4.10 0.80 -7.09
N ARG A 98 -3.53 -0.34 -6.67
CA ARG A 98 -4.05 -1.18 -5.58
C ARG A 98 -3.38 -0.90 -4.24
N TYR A 99 -2.21 -0.27 -4.21
CA TYR A 99 -1.46 -0.09 -2.96
C TYR A 99 -2.22 0.81 -1.96
N PRO A 100 -2.82 1.95 -2.36
CA PRO A 100 -3.66 2.74 -1.47
C PRO A 100 -4.90 1.96 -0.98
N PHE A 101 -5.48 1.09 -1.83
CA PHE A 101 -6.57 0.22 -1.42
C PHE A 101 -6.13 -0.76 -0.33
N PHE A 102 -4.95 -1.37 -0.45
CA PHE A 102 -4.42 -2.28 0.58
C PHE A 102 -4.29 -1.59 1.93
N PHE A 103 -3.72 -0.39 1.97
CA PHE A 103 -3.61 0.36 3.23
C PHE A 103 -4.97 0.75 3.80
N GLY A 104 -5.92 1.18 2.98
CA GLY A 104 -7.28 1.45 3.43
C GLY A 104 -7.95 0.21 4.02
N ALA A 105 -7.88 -0.93 3.32
CA ALA A 105 -8.45 -2.19 3.78
C ALA A 105 -7.80 -2.71 5.07
N ILE A 106 -6.47 -2.62 5.18
CA ILE A 106 -5.72 -2.99 6.40
C ILE A 106 -6.18 -2.14 7.59
N GLN A 107 -6.27 -0.82 7.43
CA GLN A 107 -6.74 0.09 8.47
C GLN A 107 -8.17 -0.22 8.91
N MET A 108 -9.05 -0.60 7.97
CA MET A 108 -10.41 -1.04 8.29
C MET A 108 -10.43 -2.36 9.05
N VAL A 109 -9.56 -3.33 8.72
CA VAL A 109 -9.42 -4.60 9.47
C VAL A 109 -8.90 -4.35 10.88
N GLU A 110 -7.87 -3.50 11.03
CA GLU A 110 -7.30 -3.17 12.34
C GLU A 110 -8.31 -2.45 13.24
N ASN A 111 -9.25 -1.69 12.66
CA ASN A 111 -10.33 -1.05 13.39
C ASN A 111 -11.53 -1.98 13.65
N ASN A 112 -11.87 -2.84 12.68
CA ASN A 112 -12.99 -3.77 12.74
C ASN A 112 -12.52 -5.19 12.34
N PRO A 113 -12.13 -6.03 13.32
CA PRO A 113 -11.65 -7.38 13.07
C PRO A 113 -12.65 -8.31 12.37
N ALA A 114 -13.95 -7.98 12.34
CA ALA A 114 -14.94 -8.77 11.60
C ALA A 114 -14.68 -8.78 10.08
N LEU A 115 -13.89 -7.84 9.56
CA LEU A 115 -13.50 -7.77 8.15
C LEU A 115 -12.31 -8.68 7.80
N THR A 116 -11.62 -9.23 8.80
CA THR A 116 -10.33 -9.92 8.65
C THR A 116 -10.36 -10.98 7.57
N ASP A 117 -11.21 -12.00 7.69
CA ASP A 117 -11.21 -13.13 6.77
C ASP A 117 -11.49 -12.70 5.33
N ARG A 118 -12.45 -11.79 5.13
CA ARG A 118 -12.84 -11.34 3.79
C ARG A 118 -11.70 -10.59 3.10
N VAL A 119 -11.06 -9.65 3.81
CA VAL A 119 -9.94 -8.85 3.28
C VAL A 119 -8.70 -9.71 3.07
N VAL A 120 -8.30 -10.48 4.09
CA VAL A 120 -7.12 -11.35 4.05
C VAL A 120 -7.22 -12.37 2.92
N ASN A 121 -8.39 -13.01 2.74
CA ASN A 121 -8.60 -13.95 1.64
C ASN A 121 -8.47 -13.28 0.27
N ALA A 122 -8.98 -12.07 0.09
CA ALA A 122 -8.86 -11.34 -1.17
C ALA A 122 -7.41 -10.94 -1.46
N LEU A 123 -6.67 -10.45 -0.46
CA LEU A 123 -5.25 -10.12 -0.63
C LEU A 123 -4.43 -11.37 -0.99
N HIS A 124 -4.69 -12.51 -0.33
CA HIS A 124 -4.03 -13.78 -0.65
C HIS A 124 -4.38 -14.34 -2.02
N LYS A 125 -5.54 -13.98 -2.61
CA LYS A 125 -5.84 -14.27 -4.02
C LYS A 125 -5.08 -13.37 -4.98
N PHE A 126 -4.85 -12.10 -4.61
CA PHE A 126 -4.12 -11.14 -5.43
C PHE A 126 -2.61 -11.40 -5.48
N VAL A 127 -2.00 -11.79 -4.36
CA VAL A 127 -0.53 -11.96 -4.24
C VAL A 127 0.06 -12.94 -5.28
N PRO A 128 -0.48 -14.16 -5.50
CA PRO A 128 0.04 -15.08 -6.51
C PRO A 128 0.03 -14.51 -7.93
N LEU A 129 -1.02 -13.77 -8.28
CA LEU A 129 -1.15 -13.09 -9.58
C LEU A 129 -0.07 -12.00 -9.72
N ALA A 130 0.03 -11.11 -8.72
CA ALA A 130 1.05 -10.07 -8.73
C ALA A 130 2.47 -10.65 -8.77
N ASN A 131 2.74 -11.73 -8.03
CA ASN A 131 4.02 -12.43 -8.08
C ASN A 131 4.36 -12.95 -9.49
N THR A 132 3.37 -13.52 -10.18
CA THR A 132 3.53 -14.01 -11.56
C THR A 132 3.81 -12.87 -12.53
N MET A 133 3.07 -11.77 -12.41
CA MET A 133 3.29 -10.56 -13.22
C MET A 133 4.71 -10.00 -13.01
N LEU A 134 5.16 -9.88 -11.75
CA LEU A 134 6.49 -9.39 -11.43
C LEU A 134 7.61 -10.31 -11.98
N LYS A 135 7.41 -11.63 -11.98
CA LYS A 135 8.32 -12.61 -12.58
C LYS A 135 8.35 -12.53 -14.10
N ASN A 136 7.25 -12.11 -14.73
CA ASN A 136 7.15 -11.88 -16.16
C ASN A 136 7.75 -10.51 -16.54
N ASN A 137 9.06 -10.34 -16.32
CA ASN A 137 9.81 -9.12 -16.64
C ASN A 137 9.18 -7.83 -16.06
N GLY A 138 8.62 -7.89 -14.84
CA GLY A 138 8.00 -6.72 -14.21
C GLY A 138 6.69 -6.28 -14.86
N GLU A 139 5.89 -7.22 -15.37
CA GLU A 139 4.57 -6.91 -15.90
C GLU A 139 3.73 -6.13 -14.87
N GLY A 140 3.10 -5.06 -15.33
CA GLY A 140 2.30 -4.17 -14.48
C GLY A 140 3.09 -3.25 -13.56
N VAL A 141 4.42 -3.21 -13.69
CA VAL A 141 5.28 -2.23 -13.02
C VAL A 141 5.47 -1.02 -13.92
N ASP A 142 4.50 -0.09 -13.91
CA ASP A 142 4.65 1.24 -14.52
C ASP A 142 5.54 2.15 -13.67
N ASP A 143 5.83 3.35 -14.16
CA ASP A 143 6.64 4.36 -13.45
C ASP A 143 6.18 4.57 -11.99
N TRP A 144 4.87 4.58 -11.75
CA TRP A 144 4.32 4.71 -10.40
C TRP A 144 4.56 3.47 -9.56
N ALA A 145 4.27 2.26 -10.07
CA ALA A 145 4.53 1.03 -9.34
C ALA A 145 6.03 0.82 -9.07
N ALA A 146 6.88 1.18 -10.03
CA ALA A 146 8.33 1.16 -9.88
C ALA A 146 8.79 2.12 -8.79
N THR A 147 8.15 3.29 -8.66
CA THR A 147 8.53 4.29 -7.66
C THR A 147 7.99 3.97 -6.27
N ARG A 148 6.81 3.35 -6.18
CA ARG A 148 6.03 3.16 -4.95
C ARG A 148 5.98 1.69 -4.47
N TRP A 149 6.88 0.86 -4.96
CA TRP A 149 6.89 -0.60 -4.71
C TRP A 149 6.95 -0.95 -3.22
N GLU A 150 7.56 -0.08 -2.41
CA GLU A 150 7.68 -0.24 -0.97
C GLU A 150 6.31 -0.23 -0.27
N ASP A 151 5.30 0.43 -0.83
CA ASP A 151 3.94 0.41 -0.27
C ASP A 151 3.35 -1.00 -0.30
N PHE A 152 3.56 -1.72 -1.41
CA PHE A 152 3.08 -3.09 -1.50
C PHE A 152 3.88 -4.03 -0.60
N VAL A 153 5.19 -3.80 -0.47
CA VAL A 153 6.01 -4.53 0.52
C VAL A 153 5.47 -4.36 1.94
N MET A 154 5.03 -3.17 2.33
CA MET A 154 4.43 -2.95 3.65
C MET A 154 3.13 -3.76 3.84
N ALA A 155 2.28 -3.85 2.81
CA ALA A 155 1.08 -4.70 2.86
C ALA A 155 1.42 -6.21 2.93
N LEU A 156 2.44 -6.66 2.19
CA LEU A 156 2.94 -8.03 2.25
C LEU A 156 3.54 -8.37 3.62
N GLN A 157 4.23 -7.42 4.25
CA GLN A 157 4.74 -7.56 5.60
C GLN A 157 3.62 -7.64 6.63
N TRP A 158 2.54 -6.89 6.45
CA TRP A 158 1.34 -7.01 7.30
C TRP A 158 0.72 -8.41 7.19
N LEU A 159 0.58 -8.95 5.97
CA LEU A 159 0.16 -10.34 5.78
C LEU A 159 1.13 -11.31 6.44
N TYR A 160 2.44 -11.13 6.26
CA TYR A 160 3.44 -12.02 6.85
C TYR A 160 3.39 -12.03 8.38
N ASP A 161 3.27 -10.85 8.99
CA ASP A 161 3.33 -10.68 10.45
C ASP A 161 2.05 -11.19 11.15
N PHE A 162 0.88 -11.03 10.52
CA PHE A 162 -0.41 -11.26 11.20
C PHE A 162 -1.29 -12.35 10.56
N HIS A 163 -1.15 -12.58 9.25
CA HIS A 163 -2.01 -13.48 8.48
C HIS A 163 -1.24 -14.28 7.41
N PRO A 164 -0.16 -15.01 7.76
CA PRO A 164 0.74 -15.59 6.77
C PRO A 164 0.11 -16.75 5.98
N ASN A 165 -0.88 -17.43 6.56
CA ASN A 165 -1.66 -18.53 5.93
C ASN A 165 -0.81 -19.63 5.27
N GLY A 166 0.38 -19.92 5.81
CA GLY A 166 1.31 -20.89 5.21
C GLY A 166 1.90 -20.44 3.86
N LYS A 167 1.85 -19.13 3.55
CA LYS A 167 2.33 -18.52 2.30
C LYS A 167 3.58 -17.65 2.51
N GLU A 168 4.30 -17.83 3.61
CA GLU A 168 5.49 -17.07 4.00
C GLU A 168 6.50 -16.94 2.85
N ASP A 169 6.83 -18.05 2.18
CA ASP A 169 7.80 -18.07 1.08
C ASP A 169 7.32 -17.27 -0.14
N LEU A 170 6.03 -17.34 -0.46
CA LEU A 170 5.44 -16.57 -1.56
C LEU A 170 5.42 -15.08 -1.24
N LEU A 171 5.08 -14.71 0.00
CA LEU A 171 5.09 -13.32 0.46
C LEU A 171 6.52 -12.74 0.36
N ILE A 172 7.52 -13.49 0.83
CA ILE A 172 8.93 -13.09 0.76
C ILE A 172 9.45 -13.00 -0.68
N ASP A 173 9.16 -13.99 -1.53
CA ASP A 173 9.56 -13.93 -2.94
C ASP A 173 8.92 -12.70 -3.61
N THR A 174 7.64 -12.41 -3.35
CA THR A 174 6.97 -11.22 -3.90
C THR A 174 7.63 -9.92 -3.45
N MET A 175 8.01 -9.78 -2.16
CA MET A 175 8.77 -8.61 -1.68
C MET A 175 10.11 -8.45 -2.41
N LYS A 176 10.83 -9.55 -2.65
CA LYS A 176 12.10 -9.52 -3.40
C LYS A 176 11.89 -9.13 -4.86
N ARG A 177 10.83 -9.63 -5.52
CA ARG A 177 10.51 -9.26 -6.91
C ARG A 177 10.17 -7.77 -7.01
N LEU A 178 9.36 -7.23 -6.11
CA LEU A 178 9.02 -5.80 -6.07
C LEU A 178 10.27 -4.92 -5.96
N LYS A 179 11.20 -5.28 -5.05
CA LYS A 179 12.48 -4.59 -4.94
C LYS A 179 13.29 -4.66 -6.23
N TRP A 180 13.34 -5.83 -6.86
CA TRP A 180 14.12 -6.06 -8.08
C TRP A 180 13.58 -5.26 -9.28
N THR A 181 12.26 -5.17 -9.42
CA THR A 181 11.60 -4.47 -10.54
C THR A 181 11.38 -2.98 -10.26
N GLY A 182 11.58 -2.52 -9.02
CA GLY A 182 11.34 -1.16 -8.58
C GLY A 182 12.56 -0.24 -8.66
N VAL A 183 12.35 1.01 -8.28
CA VAL A 183 13.39 2.02 -8.15
C VAL A 183 14.40 1.57 -7.08
N PRO A 184 15.72 1.56 -7.40
CA PRO A 184 16.77 1.22 -6.46
C PRO A 184 17.02 2.40 -5.51
N TRP A 185 16.11 2.62 -4.56
CA TRP A 185 16.13 3.76 -3.65
C TRP A 185 17.45 3.90 -2.86
N GLU A 186 18.17 2.80 -2.57
CA GLU A 186 19.51 2.87 -1.97
C GLU A 186 20.52 3.61 -2.84
N LYS A 187 20.39 3.48 -4.18
CA LYS A 187 21.23 4.22 -5.13
C LYS A 187 20.74 5.65 -5.28
N VAL A 188 19.43 5.88 -5.34
CA VAL A 188 18.83 7.23 -5.43
C VAL A 188 19.26 8.11 -4.25
N PHE A 189 19.31 7.57 -3.04
CA PHE A 189 19.73 8.32 -1.85
C PHE A 189 21.25 8.34 -1.63
N SER A 190 22.05 7.72 -2.51
CA SER A 190 23.52 7.80 -2.42
C SER A 190 24.01 9.17 -2.85
N ALA A 191 24.97 9.73 -2.09
CA ALA A 191 25.64 10.99 -2.43
C ALA A 191 26.30 10.96 -3.83
N GLN A 192 26.65 9.78 -4.34
CA GLN A 192 27.24 9.58 -5.67
C GLN A 192 26.25 9.88 -6.81
N HIS A 193 24.95 9.80 -6.54
CA HIS A 193 23.88 10.02 -7.53
C HIS A 193 23.17 11.37 -7.30
N THR A 194 23.95 12.37 -6.86
CA THR A 194 23.49 13.76 -6.73
C THR A 194 24.31 14.66 -7.67
N PRO A 195 23.71 15.32 -8.68
CA PRO A 195 22.27 15.37 -8.98
C PRO A 195 21.74 14.06 -9.61
N ASN A 196 20.41 13.89 -9.60
CA ASN A 196 19.74 12.67 -10.01
C ASN A 196 20.14 12.17 -11.43
N PRO A 197 20.77 10.98 -11.54
CA PRO A 197 21.16 10.40 -12.81
C PRO A 197 20.12 9.42 -13.37
N PHE A 198 19.02 9.17 -12.67
CA PHE A 198 18.00 8.22 -13.07
C PHE A 198 17.06 8.84 -14.10
N ASN A 199 16.87 8.14 -15.23
CA ASN A 199 15.97 8.56 -16.32
C ASN A 199 14.50 8.24 -16.00
N LEU A 200 14.05 8.60 -14.79
CA LEU A 200 12.68 8.44 -14.31
C LEU A 200 12.31 9.68 -13.48
N PRO A 201 11.51 10.62 -14.00
CA PRO A 201 11.20 11.89 -13.33
C PRO A 201 10.66 11.73 -11.91
N LEU A 202 9.91 10.65 -11.65
CA LEU A 202 9.34 10.36 -10.33
C LEU A 202 10.41 10.15 -9.25
N THR A 203 11.64 9.78 -9.61
CA THR A 203 12.76 9.64 -8.65
C THR A 203 13.32 10.99 -8.18
N TRP A 204 12.92 12.12 -8.79
CA TRP A 204 13.25 13.47 -8.31
C TRP A 204 12.02 14.28 -7.88
N HIS A 205 10.84 13.68 -7.97
CA HIS A 205 9.61 14.32 -7.53
C HIS A 205 9.58 14.32 -5.99
N GLY A 206 9.47 15.50 -5.37
CA GLY A 206 9.66 15.67 -3.91
C GLY A 206 8.81 14.73 -3.04
N VAL A 207 7.56 14.48 -3.42
CA VAL A 207 6.69 13.53 -2.70
C VAL A 207 7.21 12.10 -2.80
N ASN A 208 7.64 11.69 -3.98
CA ASN A 208 8.14 10.32 -4.18
C ASN A 208 9.50 10.11 -3.54
N MET A 209 10.34 11.15 -3.50
CA MET A 209 11.58 11.14 -2.72
C MET A 209 11.30 10.94 -1.22
N ALA A 210 10.35 11.67 -0.65
CA ALA A 210 9.97 11.52 0.75
C ALA A 210 9.42 10.12 1.05
N GLU A 211 8.63 9.57 0.14
CA GLU A 211 7.98 8.28 0.32
C GLU A 211 8.94 7.10 0.07
N GLY A 212 9.87 7.27 -0.87
CA GLY A 212 10.96 6.31 -1.14
C GLY A 212 11.85 6.05 0.08
N LEU A 213 11.88 6.94 1.07
CA LEU A 213 12.59 6.71 2.34
C LEU A 213 12.10 5.44 3.05
N LYS A 214 10.83 5.05 2.87
CA LYS A 214 10.27 3.81 3.45
C LYS A 214 10.91 2.55 2.85
N ALA A 215 11.44 2.63 1.63
CA ALA A 215 12.02 1.48 0.94
C ALA A 215 13.22 0.90 1.69
N LEU A 216 14.02 1.73 2.37
CA LEU A 216 15.20 1.30 3.13
C LEU A 216 14.83 0.39 4.32
N PRO A 217 14.02 0.83 5.31
CA PRO A 217 13.61 -0.02 6.41
C PRO A 217 12.71 -1.18 5.97
N ALA A 218 11.86 -1.00 4.95
CA ALA A 218 11.06 -2.08 4.40
C ALA A 218 11.95 -3.20 3.81
N THR A 219 13.00 -2.83 3.06
CA THR A 219 14.01 -3.76 2.51
C THR A 219 14.77 -4.50 3.58
N TYR A 220 15.23 -3.79 4.60
CA TYR A 220 16.03 -4.37 5.68
C TYR A 220 15.34 -5.60 6.27
N ARG A 221 14.01 -5.55 6.44
CA ARG A 221 13.27 -6.65 7.05
C ARG A 221 13.42 -7.97 6.32
N PHE A 222 13.39 -8.03 4.99
CA PHE A 222 13.45 -9.31 4.25
C PHE A 222 14.79 -9.56 3.54
N THR A 223 15.77 -8.67 3.71
CA THR A 223 17.12 -8.83 3.16
C THR A 223 18.21 -8.88 4.23
N HIS A 224 17.93 -8.41 5.44
CA HIS A 224 18.92 -8.20 6.51
C HIS A 224 20.10 -7.32 6.11
N ASN A 225 19.99 -6.55 5.02
CA ASN A 225 21.06 -5.68 4.58
C ASN A 225 21.13 -4.44 5.49
N GLN A 226 22.06 -4.45 6.46
CA GLN A 226 22.30 -3.38 7.41
C GLN A 226 23.04 -2.17 6.80
N SER A 227 23.59 -2.35 5.61
CA SER A 227 24.45 -1.41 4.91
C SER A 227 23.65 -0.63 3.87
N GLY A 228 23.79 0.70 3.87
CA GLY A 228 23.67 1.48 2.63
C GLY A 228 24.60 0.90 1.55
N PRO A 229 24.33 1.17 0.26
CA PRO A 229 24.61 0.26 -0.85
C PRO A 229 26.03 -0.32 -0.78
N SER A 230 26.13 -1.61 -0.46
CA SER A 230 27.37 -2.35 -0.52
C SER A 230 27.19 -3.44 -1.57
N ILE A 231 27.75 -3.15 -2.75
CA ILE A 231 28.29 -4.02 -3.82
C ILE A 231 27.53 -5.32 -4.12
#